data_AF-A0A3Q0IXK1-F1
#
_entry.id   AF-A0A3Q0IXK1-F1
#
_cell.length_a   1.000
_cell.length_b   1.000
_cell.length_c   1.000
_cell.angle_alpha   90.00
_cell.angle_beta   90.00
_cell.angle_gamma   90.00
#
_symmetry.space_group_name_H-M   'P 1'
#
loop_
_entity.id
_entity.type
_entity.pdbx_description
1 polymer ?
#
loop_
_entity_poly.entity_id
_entity_poly.type
_entity_poly.pdbx_seq_one_letter_code
_entity_poly.pdbx_strand_id
1 'polypeptide(L)'
;MQKFEWSRVAILQQAEEVFISTVEDLEARCKEAGIEIVTRQSFLSDPADAVRNLKRQDARIIVGLFYVVAARRVLCEVYLQKLFGKSYVWFFIGK
;
A
#
# COMPACT_ATOMS: atom_id res chain seq x y z
N MET A 1 -6.21 10.31 -7.35
CA MET A 1 -6.61 9.08 -8.09
C MET A 1 -7.53 9.42 -9.26
N GLN A 2 -8.57 10.25 -9.04
CA GLN A 2 -9.50 10.73 -10.08
C GLN A 2 -8.83 11.31 -11.34
N LYS A 3 -7.77 12.13 -11.20
CA LYS A 3 -7.04 12.71 -12.35
C LYS A 3 -6.49 11.67 -13.33
N PHE A 4 -6.13 10.49 -12.84
CA PHE A 4 -5.60 9.39 -13.64
C PHE A 4 -6.63 8.27 -13.84
N GLU A 5 -7.90 8.53 -13.48
CA GLU A 5 -9.02 7.59 -13.59
C GLU A 5 -8.77 6.25 -12.89
N TRP A 6 -8.00 6.28 -11.80
CA TRP A 6 -7.73 5.09 -11.00
C TRP A 6 -8.87 4.82 -10.02
N SER A 7 -9.51 3.66 -10.17
CA SER A 7 -10.65 3.22 -9.37
C SER A 7 -10.35 2.08 -8.40
N ARG A 8 -9.15 1.46 -8.46
CA ARG A 8 -8.78 0.29 -7.65
C ARG A 8 -7.40 0.47 -7.05
N VAL A 9 -7.29 0.44 -5.73
CA VAL A 9 -6.01 0.62 -5.00
C VAL A 9 -5.84 -0.37 -3.86
N ALA A 10 -4.59 -0.60 -3.46
CA ALA A 10 -4.25 -1.41 -2.31
C ALA A 10 -3.51 -0.59 -1.26
N ILE A 11 -3.61 -1.01 0.00
CA ILE A 11 -2.97 -0.36 1.14
C ILE A 11 -2.00 -1.34 1.78
N LEU A 12 -0.79 -0.88 2.07
CA LEU A 12 0.22 -1.58 2.85
C LEU A 12 0.61 -0.72 4.05
N GLN A 13 0.30 -1.17 5.26
CA GLN A 13 0.58 -0.42 6.49
C GLN A 13 1.52 -1.19 7.44
N GLN A 14 2.37 -0.47 8.14
CA GLN A 14 2.98 -0.95 9.38
C GLN A 14 1.93 -0.85 10.51
N ALA A 15 1.87 -1.85 11.39
CA ALA A 15 0.92 -1.89 12.51
C ALA A 15 1.34 -0.95 13.66
N GLU A 16 1.37 0.35 13.37
CA GLU A 16 1.54 1.43 14.33
C GLU A 16 0.20 2.16 14.50
N GLU A 17 -0.13 2.56 15.73
CA GLU A 17 -1.42 3.20 16.05
C GLU A 17 -1.69 4.44 15.20
N VAL A 18 -0.66 5.24 14.93
CA VAL A 18 -0.75 6.45 14.08
C VAL A 18 -1.18 6.18 12.64
N PHE A 19 -0.93 4.97 12.11
CA PHE A 19 -1.32 4.61 10.74
C PHE A 19 -2.72 4.01 10.68
N ILE A 20 -3.28 3.52 11.80
CA ILE A 20 -4.63 2.93 11.82
C ILE A 20 -5.68 3.99 11.48
N SER A 21 -5.67 5.12 12.20
CA SER A 21 -6.63 6.21 11.95
C SER A 21 -6.46 6.83 10.56
N THR A 22 -5.22 6.92 10.08
CA THR A 22 -4.93 7.42 8.72
C THR A 22 -5.51 6.50 7.65
N VAL A 23 -5.44 5.19 7.85
CA VAL A 23 -6.03 4.21 6.91
C VAL A 23 -7.55 4.26 6.95
N GLU A 24 -8.16 4.37 8.13
CA GLU A 24 -9.61 4.49 8.24
C GLU A 24 -10.15 5.74 7.53
N ASP A 25 -9.49 6.89 7.69
CA ASP A 25 -9.83 8.11 6.93
C ASP A 25 -9.65 7.93 5.42
N LEU A 26 -8.53 7.31 5.00
CA LEU A 26 -8.27 7.04 3.59
C LEU A 26 -9.32 6.11 2.98
N GLU A 27 -9.76 5.07 3.70
CA GLU A 27 -10.79 4.13 3.26
C GLU A 27 -12.14 4.84 3.11
N ALA A 28 -12.54 5.66 4.09
CA ALA A 28 -13.78 6.44 4.04
C ALA A 28 -13.80 7.39 2.83
N ARG A 29 -12.72 8.15 2.62
CA ARG A 29 -12.63 9.11 1.52
C ARG A 29 -12.52 8.42 0.15
N CYS A 30 -11.87 7.27 0.06
CA CYS A 30 -11.88 6.46 -1.16
C CYS A 30 -13.29 5.99 -1.50
N LYS A 31 -14.05 5.51 -0.51
CA LYS A 31 -15.42 5.06 -0.68
C LYS A 31 -16.34 6.19 -1.18
N GLU A 32 -16.24 7.38 -0.59
CA GLU A 32 -16.98 8.57 -1.03
C GLU A 32 -16.65 8.98 -2.47
N ALA A 33 -15.39 8.79 -2.87
CA ALA A 33 -14.92 9.07 -4.22
C ALA A 33 -15.18 7.95 -5.24
N GLY A 34 -15.84 6.84 -4.84
CA GLY A 34 -16.10 5.69 -5.70
C GLY A 34 -14.85 4.86 -6.04
N ILE A 35 -13.81 4.92 -5.20
CA ILE A 35 -12.56 4.17 -5.35
C ILE A 35 -12.62 2.92 -4.47
N GLU A 36 -12.39 1.75 -5.07
CA GLU A 36 -12.34 0.46 -4.40
C GLU A 36 -10.97 0.22 -3.75
N ILE A 37 -10.97 -0.15 -2.48
CA ILE A 37 -9.81 -0.71 -1.79
C ILE A 37 -9.80 -2.22 -2.01
N VAL A 38 -8.93 -2.71 -2.90
CA VAL A 38 -8.87 -4.12 -3.31
C VAL A 38 -8.36 -5.00 -2.18
N THR A 39 -7.36 -4.51 -1.44
CA THR A 39 -6.83 -5.22 -0.28
C THR A 39 -6.11 -4.25 0.65
N ARG A 40 -6.23 -4.53 1.95
CA ARG A 40 -5.43 -3.92 3.01
C ARG A 40 -4.52 -4.99 3.59
N GLN A 41 -3.21 -4.77 3.53
CA GLN A 41 -2.21 -5.62 4.15
C GLN A 41 -1.52 -4.86 5.28
N SER A 42 -1.30 -5.54 6.40
CA SER A 42 -0.56 -5.01 7.55
C SER A 42 0.59 -5.91 7.94
N PHE A 43 1.65 -5.33 8.49
CA PHE A 43 2.79 -6.07 9.04
C PHE A 43 3.32 -5.40 10.31
N LEU A 44 3.90 -6.20 11.21
CA LEU A 44 4.53 -5.70 12.44
C LEU A 44 6.01 -5.37 12.21
N SER A 45 6.79 -6.34 11.72
CA SER A 45 8.25 -6.25 11.62
C SER A 45 8.82 -6.74 10.28
N ASP A 46 8.31 -7.87 9.78
CA ASP A 46 8.65 -8.46 8.48
C ASP A 46 7.51 -8.21 7.46
N PRO A 47 7.78 -7.47 6.36
CA PRO A 47 6.79 -7.20 5.34
C PRO A 47 6.64 -8.31 4.28
N ALA A 48 7.43 -9.40 4.32
CA ALA A 48 7.51 -10.37 3.23
C ALA A 48 6.16 -11.00 2.84
N ASP A 49 5.36 -11.45 3.81
CA ASP A 49 4.04 -12.03 3.54
C ASP A 49 3.04 -10.99 3.04
N ALA A 50 3.05 -9.80 3.64
CA ALA A 50 2.19 -8.70 3.22
C ALA A 50 2.47 -8.30 1.76
N VAL A 51 3.75 -8.19 1.37
CA VAL A 51 4.16 -7.88 -0.01
C VAL A 51 3.82 -9.02 -0.96
N ARG A 52 4.01 -10.30 -0.56
CA ARG A 52 3.56 -11.45 -1.36
C ARG A 52 2.05 -11.43 -1.62
N ASN A 53 1.25 -11.07 -0.63
CA ASN A 53 -0.20 -11.00 -0.76
C ASN A 53 -0.64 -9.89 -1.72
N LEU A 54 0.03 -8.72 -1.71
CA LEU A 54 -0.24 -7.66 -2.71
C LEU A 54 -0.07 -8.18 -4.15
N LYS A 55 0.98 -8.97 -4.39
CA LYS A 55 1.21 -9.60 -5.71
C LYS A 55 0.09 -10.59 -6.07
N ARG A 56 -0.34 -11.43 -5.12
CA ARG A 56 -1.41 -12.40 -5.33
C ARG A 56 -2.74 -11.75 -5.68
N GLN A 57 -2.99 -10.54 -5.17
CA GLN A 57 -4.20 -9.77 -5.42
C GLN A 57 -4.11 -8.88 -6.69
N ASP A 58 -3.04 -9.01 -7.50
CA ASP A 58 -2.74 -8.12 -8.64
C ASP A 58 -2.86 -6.62 -8.28
N ALA A 59 -2.35 -6.25 -7.10
CA ALA A 59 -2.33 -4.84 -6.68
C ALA A 59 -1.33 -4.04 -7.54
N ARG A 60 -1.83 -3.05 -8.28
CA ARG A 60 -0.99 -2.22 -9.19
C ARG A 60 -0.73 -0.81 -8.68
N ILE A 61 -1.66 -0.25 -7.90
CA ILE A 61 -1.51 1.05 -7.26
C ILE A 61 -1.53 0.80 -5.76
N ILE A 62 -0.39 1.03 -5.10
CA ILE A 62 -0.21 0.73 -3.69
C ILE A 62 0.10 2.00 -2.91
N VAL A 63 -0.63 2.21 -1.81
CA VAL A 63 -0.35 3.24 -0.82
C VAL A 63 0.38 2.62 0.36
N GLY A 64 1.64 3.02 0.56
CA GLY A 64 2.51 2.54 1.63
C GLY A 64 2.55 3.50 2.82
N LEU A 65 2.16 3.02 4.01
CA LEU A 65 2.11 3.76 5.27
C LEU A 65 3.01 3.07 6.29
N PHE A 66 4.27 3.49 6.33
CA PHE A 66 5.29 2.91 7.20
C PHE A 66 6.48 3.85 7.35
N TYR A 67 7.19 3.75 8.48
CA TYR A 67 8.37 4.58 8.72
C TYR A 67 9.58 4.16 7.88
N VAL A 68 10.59 5.03 7.81
CA VAL A 68 11.80 4.88 6.99
C VAL A 68 12.56 3.55 7.23
N VAL A 69 12.54 3.02 8.45
CA VAL A 69 13.15 1.70 8.75
C VAL A 69 12.39 0.57 8.05
N ALA A 70 11.07 0.53 8.20
CA ALA A 70 10.21 -0.44 7.55
C ALA A 70 10.19 -0.27 6.03
N ALA A 71 10.22 0.97 5.54
CA ALA A 71 10.26 1.29 4.10
C ALA A 71 11.40 0.57 3.37
N ARG A 72 12.60 0.55 3.97
CA ARG A 72 13.77 -0.14 3.38
C ARG A 72 13.52 -1.65 3.24
N ARG A 73 12.92 -2.28 4.25
CA ARG A 73 12.57 -3.70 4.21
C ARG A 73 11.49 -3.99 3.17
N VAL A 74 10.45 -3.15 3.12
CA VAL A 74 9.38 -3.25 2.12
C VAL A 74 9.95 -3.14 0.71
N LEU A 75 10.82 -2.16 0.44
CA LEU A 75 11.42 -1.97 -0.87
C LEU A 75 12.32 -3.14 -1.29
N CYS A 76 13.06 -3.74 -0.35
CA CYS A 76 13.79 -4.98 -0.60
C CYS A 76 12.85 -6.12 -1.05
N GLU A 77 11.74 -6.32 -0.34
CA GLU A 77 10.74 -7.35 -0.69
C GLU A 77 10.04 -7.04 -2.01
N VAL A 78 9.74 -5.78 -2.29
CA VAL A 78 9.16 -5.33 -3.58
C VAL A 78 10.08 -5.71 -4.74
N TYR A 79 11.39 -5.52 -4.58
CA TYR A 79 12.38 -5.93 -5.57
C TYR A 79 12.42 -7.46 -5.74
N LEU A 80 12.51 -8.21 -4.64
CA LEU A 80 12.55 -9.68 -4.66
C LEU A 80 11.28 -10.28 -5.29
N GLN A 81 10.11 -9.71 -5.00
CA GLN A 81 8.82 -10.15 -5.53
C GLN A 81 8.51 -9.60 -6.92
N LYS A 82 9.35 -8.71 -7.49
CA LYS A 82 9.16 -8.03 -8.77
C LYS A 82 7.89 -7.18 -8.87
N LEU A 83 7.53 -6.49 -7.77
CA LEU A 83 6.38 -5.56 -7.68
C LEU A 83 6.76 -4.12 -8.10
N PHE A 84 7.52 -3.99 -9.17
CA PHE A 84 8.01 -2.71 -9.69
C PHE A 84 8.03 -2.69 -11.22
N GLY A 85 8.22 -1.50 -11.81
CA GLY A 85 8.27 -1.30 -13.25
C GLY A 85 7.02 -0.59 -13.81
N LYS A 86 6.83 -0.65 -15.13
CA LYS A 86 5.82 0.14 -15.86
C LYS A 86 4.36 -0.08 -15.43
N SER A 87 4.07 -1.18 -14.75
CA SER A 87 2.72 -1.59 -14.38
C SER A 87 2.39 -1.33 -12.90
N TYR A 88 3.33 -0.76 -12.13
CA TYR A 88 3.17 -0.55 -10.70
C TYR A 88 3.42 0.90 -10.30
N VAL A 89 2.57 1.43 -9.43
CA VAL A 89 2.70 2.76 -8.83
C VAL A 89 2.70 2.62 -7.31
N TRP A 90 3.68 3.25 -6.67
CA TRP A 90 3.82 3.29 -5.22
C TRP A 90 3.71 4.73 -4.71
N PHE A 91 2.82 4.94 -3.75
CA PHE A 91 2.77 6.15 -2.94
C PHE A 91 3.42 5.87 -1.59
N PHE A 92 4.29 6.78 -1.16
CA PHE A 92 4.90 6.75 0.17
C PHE A 92 4.63 8.06 0.88
N ILE A 93 4.66 8.04 2.20
CA ILE A 93 4.70 9.25 3.01
C ILE A 93 6.02 9.98 2.79
N GLY A 94 5.95 11.30 2.61
CA GLY A 94 7.11 12.16 2.44
C GLY A 94 7.52 12.77 3.78
N LYS A 95 8.63 12.28 4.33
CA LYS A 95 9.15 12.46 5.71
C LYS A 95 8.50 11.58 6.76
#